data_AF-K6D3I8-F1
#
_entry.id   AF-K6D3I8-F1
#
_cell.length_a   1.000
_cell.length_b   1.000
_cell.length_c   1.000
_cell.angle_alpha   90.00
_cell.angle_beta   90.00
_cell.angle_gamma   90.00
#
_symmetry.space_group_name_H-M   'P 1'
#
loop_
_entity.id
_entity.type
_entity.pdbx_description
1 polymer ?
#
loop_
_entity_poly.entity_id
_entity_poly.type
_entity_poly.pdbx_seq_one_letter_code
_entity_poly.pdbx_strand_id
1 'polypeptide(L)'
;MGASGAGFVRYINDGTLFNVSDFQSNIKSNFGLNEEEMFSYVYAVLNSRDYKKLYANDLQKNLPRIPLLKHKEKYVQIGKKLAELHLHYEEQPIWDGVEVDISKPDYRVKKMKHPKKGVLDTIIYNDSITIKNIPERAYDYVVNG
;
A
#
# COMPACT_ATOMS: atom_id res chain seq x y z
N MET A 1 12.32 -14.44 -14.69
CA MET A 1 12.98 -13.35 -13.94
C MET A 1 12.29 -13.25 -12.60
N GLY A 2 12.98 -13.60 -11.50
CA GLY A 2 12.40 -13.47 -10.16
C GLY A 2 12.30 -11.98 -9.80
N ALA A 3 11.13 -11.53 -9.36
CA ALA A 3 10.97 -10.18 -8.85
C ALA A 3 11.74 -10.06 -7.53
N SER A 4 12.79 -9.25 -7.50
CA SER A 4 13.49 -8.90 -6.25
C SER A 4 12.81 -7.69 -5.62
N GLY A 5 12.15 -7.88 -4.48
CA GLY A 5 11.64 -6.77 -3.68
C GLY A 5 12.78 -6.04 -2.97
N ALA A 6 12.77 -4.69 -3.01
CA ALA A 6 13.68 -3.86 -2.22
C ALA A 6 12.91 -3.27 -1.04
N GLY A 7 13.39 -3.51 0.18
CA GLY A 7 12.84 -2.94 1.41
C GLY A 7 13.61 -1.70 1.84
N PHE A 8 12.90 -0.62 2.19
CA PHE A 8 13.48 0.56 2.84
C PHE A 8 13.09 0.54 4.31
N VAL A 9 14.06 0.28 5.19
CA VAL A 9 13.80 0.06 6.61
C VAL A 9 13.73 1.38 7.37
N ARG A 10 12.76 1.50 8.28
CA ARG A 10 12.62 2.65 9.17
C ARG A 10 13.75 2.70 10.20
N TYR A 11 14.10 1.58 10.84
CA TYR A 11 15.15 1.50 11.86
C TYR A 11 16.21 0.47 11.49
N ILE A 12 17.47 0.74 11.82
CA ILE A 12 18.52 -0.29 11.86
C ILE A 12 18.58 -0.83 13.31
N ASN A 13 19.15 -2.02 13.52
CA ASN A 13 19.15 -2.73 14.82
C ASN A 13 19.64 -1.92 16.04
N ASP A 14 20.29 -0.77 15.83
CA ASP A 14 20.72 0.17 16.86
C ASP A 14 19.62 1.17 17.30
N GLY A 15 18.40 1.06 16.75
CA GLY A 15 17.27 1.92 17.06
C GLY A 15 17.31 3.28 16.35
N THR A 16 18.29 3.52 15.48
CA THR A 16 18.40 4.77 14.71
C THR A 16 17.60 4.70 13.41
N LEU A 17 16.88 5.78 13.11
CA LEU A 17 16.09 5.94 11.89
C LEU A 17 17.03 6.38 10.76
N PHE A 18 17.32 5.49 9.80
CA PHE A 18 18.31 5.69 8.73
C PHE A 18 19.70 6.12 9.28
N ASN A 19 20.58 5.16 9.64
CA ASN A 19 21.91 5.47 10.19
C ASN A 19 22.87 6.07 9.13
N VAL A 20 22.62 7.32 8.74
CA VAL A 20 23.50 8.16 7.95
C VAL A 20 23.27 9.60 8.43
N SER A 21 24.18 10.14 9.25
CA SER A 21 24.17 11.54 9.71
C SER A 21 24.03 12.55 8.55
N ASP A 22 24.57 12.20 7.38
CA ASP A 22 24.45 13.00 6.16
C ASP A 22 23.04 12.98 5.58
N PHE A 23 22.27 11.92 5.80
CA PHE A 23 20.88 11.82 5.34
C PHE A 23 19.96 12.69 6.20
N GLN A 24 20.11 12.65 7.53
CA GLN A 24 19.33 13.49 8.45
C GLN A 24 19.55 14.99 8.18
N SER A 25 20.80 15.40 8.00
CA SER A 25 21.15 16.79 7.68
C SER A 25 20.63 17.20 6.29
N ASN A 26 20.65 16.29 5.31
CA ASN A 26 20.11 16.53 3.98
C ASN A 26 18.58 16.65 3.98
N ILE A 27 17.85 15.78 4.71
CA ILE A 27 16.40 15.89 4.86
C ILE A 27 16.01 17.23 5.47
N LYS A 28 16.65 17.60 6.58
CA LYS A 28 16.30 18.83 7.29
C LYS A 28 16.63 20.08 6.47
N SER A 29 17.76 20.09 5.76
CA SER A 29 18.17 21.25 4.94
C SER A 29 17.38 21.38 3.63
N ASN A 30 17.06 20.27 2.96
CA ASN A 30 16.39 20.32 1.65
C ASN A 30 14.87 20.21 1.74
N PHE A 31 14.35 19.34 2.62
CA PHE A 31 12.92 19.11 2.77
C PHE A 31 12.33 19.87 3.96
N GLY A 32 13.10 20.19 4.99
CA GLY A 32 12.58 20.84 6.20
C GLY A 32 11.54 19.98 6.93
N LEU A 33 11.63 18.66 6.79
CA LEU A 33 10.79 17.67 7.45
C LEU A 33 11.60 16.95 8.53
N ASN A 34 10.92 16.41 9.55
CA ASN A 34 11.55 15.44 10.44
C ASN A 34 11.56 14.04 9.79
N GLU A 35 12.21 13.08 10.45
CA GLU A 35 12.41 11.72 9.92
C GLU A 35 11.11 10.95 9.67
N GLU A 36 10.16 11.03 10.61
CA GLU A 36 8.86 10.36 10.49
C GLU A 36 8.03 10.97 9.37
N GLU A 37 8.06 12.30 9.28
CA GLU A 37 7.44 13.03 8.17
C GLU A 37 8.07 12.64 6.84
N MET A 38 9.39 12.48 6.78
CA MET A 38 10.08 12.06 5.57
C MET A 38 9.68 10.65 5.14
N PHE A 39 9.61 9.69 6.07
CA PHE A 39 9.14 8.34 5.77
C PHE A 39 7.73 8.38 5.17
N SER A 40 6.83 9.12 5.81
CA SER A 40 5.45 9.29 5.36
C SER A 40 5.38 9.97 3.99
N TYR A 41 6.19 11.01 3.77
CA TYR A 41 6.29 11.73 2.52
C TYR A 41 6.72 10.82 1.37
N VAL A 42 7.81 10.07 1.55
CA VAL A 42 8.29 9.09 0.56
C VAL A 42 7.20 8.08 0.23
N TYR A 43 6.54 7.55 1.26
CA TYR A 43 5.46 6.57 1.09
C TYR A 43 4.30 7.12 0.24
N ALA A 44 3.91 8.37 0.46
CA ALA A 44 2.86 9.04 -0.33
C ALA A 44 3.29 9.29 -1.78
N VAL A 45 4.53 9.74 -2.01
CA VAL A 45 5.05 10.00 -3.36
C VAL A 45 5.11 8.71 -4.16
N LEU A 46 5.62 7.62 -3.57
CA LEU A 46 5.66 6.31 -4.22
C LEU A 46 4.28 5.74 -4.55
N ASN A 47 3.23 6.18 -3.85
CA ASN A 47 1.85 5.81 -4.12
C ASN A 47 1.11 6.78 -5.06
N SER A 48 1.72 7.89 -5.45
CA SER A 48 1.12 8.83 -6.41
C SER A 48 1.05 8.22 -7.82
N ARG A 49 -0.14 8.24 -8.42
CA ARG A 49 -0.37 7.78 -9.79
C ARG A 49 0.44 8.59 -10.80
N ASP A 50 0.51 9.91 -10.61
CA ASP A 50 1.25 10.81 -11.50
C ASP A 50 2.75 10.55 -11.43
N TYR A 51 3.29 10.32 -10.23
CA TYR A 51 4.69 9.97 -10.04
C TYR A 51 5.03 8.63 -10.73
N LYS A 52 4.22 7.59 -10.49
CA LYS A 52 4.41 6.27 -11.14
C LYS A 52 4.35 6.37 -12.66
N LYS A 53 3.44 7.19 -13.21
CA LYS A 53 3.28 7.37 -14.66
C LYS A 53 4.45 8.16 -15.27
N LEU A 54 4.87 9.24 -14.63
CA LEU A 54 5.94 10.11 -15.13
C LEU A 54 7.30 9.39 -15.15
N TYR A 55 7.59 8.59 -14.12
CA TYR A 55 8.88 7.92 -13.95
C TYR A 55 8.84 6.41 -14.25
N ALA A 56 7.81 5.91 -14.96
CA ALA A 56 7.61 4.47 -15.20
C ALA A 56 8.86 3.75 -15.73
N ASN A 57 9.55 4.35 -16.71
CA ASN A 57 10.76 3.78 -17.31
C ASN A 57 11.94 3.72 -16.33
N ASP A 58 12.08 4.73 -15.47
CA ASP A 58 13.16 4.81 -14.49
C ASP A 58 12.92 3.83 -13.34
N LEU A 59 11.68 3.76 -12.84
CA LEU A 59 11.28 2.87 -11.76
C LEU A 59 11.43 1.39 -12.12
N GLN A 60 11.36 1.05 -13.42
CA GLN A 60 11.61 -0.31 -13.89
C GLN A 60 13.11 -0.70 -13.87
N LYS A 61 14.01 0.28 -13.96
CA LYS A 61 15.45 0.04 -14.17
C LYS A 61 16.31 0.40 -12.96
N ASN A 62 15.84 1.33 -12.14
CA ASN A 62 16.63 1.99 -11.12
C ASN A 62 15.83 2.17 -9.83
N LEU A 63 16.54 2.43 -8.72
CA LEU A 63 15.92 2.84 -7.47
C LEU A 63 15.15 4.16 -7.63
N PRO A 64 13.97 4.31 -6.99
CA PRO A 64 13.19 5.53 -7.05
C PRO A 64 13.98 6.74 -6.53
N ARG A 65 13.81 7.88 -7.21
CA ARG A 65 14.37 9.17 -6.78
C ARG A 65 13.24 10.10 -6.38
N ILE A 66 13.24 10.56 -5.14
CA ILE A 66 12.12 11.30 -4.57
C ILE A 66 12.32 12.81 -4.78
N PRO A 67 11.44 13.48 -5.56
CA PRO A 67 11.51 14.93 -5.75
C PRO A 67 10.97 15.70 -4.54
N LEU A 68 11.36 16.97 -4.42
CA LEU A 68 10.73 17.94 -3.51
C LEU A 68 9.49 18.53 -4.18
N LEU A 69 8.30 18.18 -3.69
CA LEU A 69 7.02 18.60 -4.27
C LEU A 69 6.45 19.82 -3.54
N LYS A 70 5.65 20.61 -4.28
CA LYS A 70 4.85 21.69 -3.69
C LYS A 70 3.82 21.10 -2.73
N HIS A 71 3.65 21.71 -1.54
CA HIS A 71 2.75 21.24 -0.47
C HIS A 71 3.13 19.88 0.13
N LYS A 72 4.42 19.66 0.42
CA LYS A 72 4.95 18.45 1.05
C LYS A 72 4.18 18.00 2.31
N GLU A 73 3.63 18.93 3.07
CA GLU A 73 2.84 18.66 4.29
C GLU A 73 1.59 17.83 3.98
N LYS A 74 0.96 18.04 2.81
CA LYS A 74 -0.20 17.24 2.37
C LYS A 74 0.22 15.80 2.04
N TYR A 75 1.37 15.63 1.41
CA TYR A 75 1.93 14.30 1.14
C TYR A 75 2.26 13.57 2.45
N VAL A 76 2.84 14.26 3.43
CA VAL A 76 3.06 13.70 4.77
C VAL A 76 1.75 13.21 5.40
N GLN A 77 0.69 14.03 5.39
CA GLN A 77 -0.62 13.66 5.95
C GLN A 77 -1.23 12.44 5.25
N ILE A 78 -1.21 12.41 3.92
CA ILE A 78 -1.72 11.27 3.14
C ILE A 78 -0.87 10.02 3.40
N GLY A 79 0.44 10.16 3.43
CA GLY A 79 1.37 9.08 3.70
C GLY A 79 1.18 8.44 5.06
N LYS A 80 0.96 9.25 6.10
CA LYS A 80 0.60 8.75 7.45
C LYS A 80 -0.69 7.93 7.41
N LYS A 81 -1.75 8.44 6.76
CA LYS A 81 -3.02 7.71 6.62
C LYS A 81 -2.89 6.41 5.84
N LEU A 82 -2.13 6.42 4.74
CA LEU A 82 -1.90 5.22 3.92
C LEU A 82 -1.07 4.18 4.67
N ALA A 83 -0.01 4.60 5.36
CA ALA A 83 0.81 3.69 6.16
C ALA A 83 -0.02 3.07 7.28
N GLU A 84 -0.81 3.86 7.99
CA GLU A 84 -1.70 3.37 9.04
C GLU A 84 -2.71 2.34 8.49
N LEU A 85 -3.36 2.64 7.36
CA LEU A 85 -4.29 1.74 6.70
C LEU A 85 -3.63 0.42 6.27
N HIS A 86 -2.43 0.49 5.70
CA HIS A 86 -1.72 -0.68 5.21
C HIS A 86 -1.04 -1.51 6.31
N LEU A 87 -0.76 -0.93 7.48
CA LEU A 87 -0.28 -1.66 8.65
C LEU A 87 -1.42 -2.41 9.34
N HIS A 88 -2.63 -1.83 9.37
CA HIS A 88 -3.81 -2.43 9.99
C HIS A 88 -4.73 -3.10 8.95
N TYR A 89 -4.17 -3.64 7.87
CA TYR A 89 -4.94 -4.22 6.76
C TYR A 89 -5.79 -5.43 7.16
N GLU A 90 -5.42 -6.11 8.24
CA GLU A 90 -6.12 -7.31 8.75
C GLU A 90 -7.42 -6.96 9.50
N GLU A 91 -7.45 -5.78 10.12
CA GLU A 91 -8.55 -5.33 10.98
C GLU A 91 -9.16 -4.04 10.44
N GLN A 92 -9.99 -4.18 9.42
CA GLN A 92 -10.74 -3.06 8.83
C GLN A 92 -12.25 -3.32 8.92
N PRO A 93 -13.07 -2.26 9.08
CA PRO A 93 -14.52 -2.40 9.01
C PRO A 93 -14.94 -2.92 7.62
N ILE A 94 -15.99 -3.73 7.59
CA ILE A 94 -16.58 -4.19 6.34
C ILE A 94 -17.08 -3.00 5.52
N TRP A 95 -16.90 -3.08 4.19
CA TRP A 95 -17.33 -2.01 3.29
C TRP A 95 -18.86 -1.98 3.17
N ASP A 96 -19.43 -0.78 3.12
CA ASP A 96 -20.87 -0.59 3.00
C ASP A 96 -21.44 -1.30 1.77
N GLY A 97 -22.48 -2.12 2.00
CA GLY A 97 -23.17 -2.87 0.95
C GLY A 97 -22.59 -4.25 0.67
N VAL A 98 -21.41 -4.60 1.20
CA VAL A 98 -20.88 -5.97 1.11
C VAL A 98 -21.68 -6.90 2.01
N GLU A 99 -22.10 -8.03 1.45
CA GLU A 99 -22.91 -9.03 2.16
C GLU A 99 -22.13 -10.34 2.29
N VAL A 100 -22.24 -10.98 3.45
CA VAL A 100 -21.59 -12.26 3.74
C VAL A 100 -22.66 -13.31 4.06
N ASP A 101 -22.89 -14.20 3.11
CA ASP A 101 -23.83 -15.30 3.25
C ASP A 101 -23.12 -16.51 3.88
N ILE A 102 -23.55 -16.93 5.06
CA ILE A 102 -23.03 -18.09 5.79
C ILE A 102 -24.15 -19.11 5.96
N SER A 103 -24.06 -20.22 5.23
CA SER A 103 -25.01 -21.34 5.36
C SER A 103 -24.66 -22.28 6.51
N LYS A 104 -23.36 -22.45 6.78
CA LYS A 104 -22.81 -23.26 7.88
C LYS A 104 -21.57 -22.56 8.45
N PRO A 105 -21.28 -22.69 9.75
CA PRO A 105 -20.12 -22.08 10.40
C PRO A 105 -18.83 -22.88 10.12
N ASP A 106 -18.51 -23.11 8.84
CA ASP A 106 -17.25 -23.69 8.39
C ASP A 106 -16.41 -22.63 7.69
N TYR A 107 -15.30 -22.26 8.33
CA TYR A 107 -14.39 -21.21 7.87
C TYR A 107 -13.11 -21.76 7.22
N ARG A 108 -13.03 -23.07 6.94
CA ARG A 108 -11.85 -23.64 6.26
C ARG A 108 -11.88 -23.31 4.77
N VAL A 109 -10.77 -22.80 4.25
CA VAL A 109 -10.58 -22.52 2.82
C VAL A 109 -9.86 -23.69 2.15
N LYS A 110 -10.39 -24.11 0.99
CA LYS A 110 -9.65 -24.96 0.04
C LYS A 110 -9.06 -24.14 -1.11
N LYS A 111 -9.92 -23.39 -1.80
CA LYS A 111 -9.53 -22.47 -2.88
C LYS A 111 -10.66 -21.45 -3.10
N MET A 112 -10.36 -20.18 -2.89
CA MET A 112 -11.29 -19.09 -3.19
C MET A 112 -11.40 -18.90 -4.72
N LYS A 113 -12.59 -18.55 -5.20
CA LYS A 113 -12.83 -18.33 -6.63
C LYS A 113 -14.00 -17.38 -6.87
N HIS A 114 -13.99 -16.76 -8.04
CA HIS A 114 -15.19 -16.14 -8.59
C HIS A 114 -16.16 -17.21 -9.10
N PRO A 115 -17.48 -16.93 -9.13
CA PRO A 115 -18.46 -17.88 -9.66
C PRO A 115 -18.22 -18.17 -11.15
N LYS A 116 -17.81 -17.15 -11.92
CA LYS A 116 -17.42 -17.23 -13.33
C LYS A 116 -16.33 -16.21 -13.63
N LYS A 117 -15.64 -16.37 -14.76
CA LYS A 117 -14.63 -15.39 -15.21
C LYS A 117 -15.29 -14.04 -15.49
N GLY A 118 -14.73 -12.97 -14.93
CA GLY A 118 -15.20 -11.59 -15.13
C GLY A 118 -16.25 -11.12 -14.12
N VAL A 119 -16.71 -11.98 -13.21
CA VAL A 119 -17.64 -11.60 -12.14
C VAL A 119 -16.81 -11.27 -10.90
N LEU A 120 -16.67 -9.97 -10.58
CA LEU A 120 -15.79 -9.46 -9.52
C LEU A 120 -16.51 -9.06 -8.24
N ASP A 121 -17.82 -8.85 -8.32
CA ASP A 121 -18.69 -8.49 -7.21
C ASP A 121 -18.91 -9.63 -6.21
N THR A 122 -18.60 -10.87 -6.61
CA THR A 122 -18.83 -12.07 -5.81
C THR A 122 -17.57 -12.92 -5.67
N ILE A 123 -17.28 -13.34 -4.43
CA ILE A 123 -16.22 -14.29 -4.08
C ILE A 123 -16.83 -15.49 -3.35
N ILE A 124 -16.57 -16.68 -3.87
CA ILE A 124 -16.88 -17.94 -3.20
C ILE A 124 -15.69 -18.27 -2.29
N TYR A 125 -15.91 -18.21 -0.98
CA TYR A 125 -14.89 -18.49 0.03
C TYR A 125 -14.69 -20.00 0.19
N ASN A 126 -15.79 -20.74 0.35
CA ASN A 126 -15.87 -22.20 0.34
C ASN A 126 -17.32 -22.64 0.00
N ASP A 127 -17.64 -23.92 0.23
CA ASP A 127 -18.99 -24.45 -0.06
C ASP A 127 -20.09 -23.93 0.89
N SER A 128 -19.69 -23.28 1.99
CA SER A 128 -20.60 -22.80 3.04
C SER A 128 -20.75 -21.27 3.05
N ILE A 129 -19.74 -20.53 2.56
CA ILE A 129 -19.62 -19.08 2.69
C ILE A 129 -19.42 -18.41 1.32
N THR A 130 -20.22 -17.39 1.03
CA THR A 130 -20.10 -16.55 -0.18
C THR A 130 -20.17 -15.07 0.20
N ILE A 131 -19.30 -14.26 -0.40
CA ILE A 131 -19.25 -12.81 -0.21
C ILE A 131 -19.77 -12.14 -1.49
N LYS A 132 -20.71 -11.21 -1.37
CA LYS A 132 -21.40 -10.56 -2.48
C LYS A 132 -21.31 -9.03 -2.39
N ASN A 133 -21.69 -8.37 -3.48
CA ASN A 133 -21.75 -6.91 -3.61
C ASN A 133 -20.41 -6.20 -3.34
N ILE A 134 -19.30 -6.87 -3.67
CA ILE A 134 -17.97 -6.27 -3.57
C ILE A 134 -17.85 -5.19 -4.65
N PRO A 135 -17.48 -3.94 -4.31
CA PRO A 135 -17.38 -2.89 -5.30
C PRO A 135 -16.21 -3.17 -6.27
N GLU A 136 -16.48 -3.22 -7.58
CA GLU A 136 -15.47 -3.56 -8.60
C GLU A 136 -14.24 -2.63 -8.56
N ARG A 137 -14.42 -1.35 -8.19
CA ARG A 137 -13.31 -0.40 -8.00
C ARG A 137 -12.26 -0.84 -6.98
N ALA A 138 -12.58 -1.78 -6.09
CA ALA A 138 -11.61 -2.33 -5.14
C ALA A 138 -10.46 -3.03 -5.87
N TYR A 139 -10.72 -3.58 -7.06
CA TYR A 139 -9.72 -4.24 -7.90
C TYR A 139 -8.77 -3.25 -8.60
N ASP A 140 -9.07 -1.95 -8.61
CA ASP A 140 -8.18 -0.92 -9.16
C ASP A 140 -6.92 -0.71 -8.28
N TYR A 141 -6.96 -1.16 -7.03
CA TYR A 141 -5.79 -1.15 -6.17
C TYR A 141 -4.89 -2.35 -6.46
N VAL A 142 -3.84 -2.10 -7.24
CA VAL A 142 -2.88 -3.13 -7.69
C VAL A 142 -1.53 -2.92 -7.00
N VAL A 143 -0.99 -4.02 -6.47
CA VAL A 143 0.39 -4.11 -5.97
C VAL A 143 1.13 -5.17 -6.81
N ASN A 144 2.33 -4.81 -7.28
CA ASN A 144 3.15 -5.56 -8.25
C ASN A 144 2.60 -5.56 -9.68
N GLY A 145 1.61 -6.39 -10.00
CA GLY A 145 1.13 -6.59 -11.37
C GLY A 145 0.28 -7.84 -11.53
#